data_AF-A0A7S0P645-F1
#
_entry.id   AF-A0A7S0P645-F1
#
_cell.length_a   1.000
_cell.length_b   1.000
_cell.length_c   1.000
_cell.angle_alpha   90.00
_cell.angle_beta   90.00
_cell.angle_gamma   90.00
#
_symmetry.space_group_name_H-M   'P 1'
#
loop_
_entity.id
_entity.type
_entity.pdbx_description
1 polymer ?
#
loop_
_entity_poly.entity_id
_entity_poly.type
_entity_poly.pdbx_seq_one_letter_code
_entity_poly.pdbx_strand_id
1 'polypeptide(L)'
;ALPVIATNWSGPTAFLSSSNGYPLDYEEVDAAEEVNLPGHRWAEPSLMHLRQLMRHVFEHREEARARGATARVHMQKRFSPSALAEQVTGHLLRLEEADKARRYMRRAKSEL
;
A
#
# COMPACT_ATOMS: atom_id res chain seq x y z
N ALA A 1 -13.72 -2.20 14.70
CA ALA A 1 -12.51 -1.74 13.99
C ALA A 1 -12.43 -0.23 14.10
N LEU A 2 -11.22 0.35 14.11
CA LEU A 2 -11.00 1.79 14.31
C LEU A 2 -10.78 2.50 12.96
N PRO A 3 -11.21 3.77 12.82
CA PRO A 3 -10.80 4.60 11.69
C PRO A 3 -9.29 4.86 11.71
N VAL A 4 -8.70 5.08 10.54
CA VAL A 4 -7.27 5.38 10.38
C VAL A 4 -7.09 6.67 9.57
N ILE A 5 -6.27 7.57 10.08
CA ILE A 5 -5.70 8.72 9.37
C ILE A 5 -4.22 8.40 9.18
N ALA A 6 -3.71 8.49 7.95
CA ALA A 6 -2.28 8.37 7.66
C ALA A 6 -1.94 9.18 6.42
N THR A 7 -0.67 9.58 6.27
CA THR A 7 -0.19 10.27 5.06
C THR A 7 -0.49 9.45 3.83
N ASN A 8 -1.01 10.11 2.79
CA ASN A 8 -1.38 9.49 1.53
C ASN A 8 -0.17 9.19 0.64
N TRP A 9 0.87 8.60 1.20
CA TRP A 9 2.16 8.41 0.55
C TRP A 9 2.75 7.03 0.86
N SER A 10 3.41 6.42 -0.14
CA SER A 10 4.13 5.15 0.00
C SER A 10 3.25 4.00 0.56
N GLY A 11 3.82 3.10 1.37
CA GLY A 11 3.18 1.89 1.90
C GLY A 11 1.70 2.04 2.30
N PRO A 12 1.30 3.06 3.08
CA PRO A 12 -0.11 3.33 3.38
C PRO A 12 -1.05 3.33 2.17
N THR A 13 -0.65 3.84 1.00
CA THR A 13 -1.53 3.95 -0.18
C THR A 13 -1.92 2.59 -0.78
N ALA A 14 -1.17 1.52 -0.47
CA ALA A 14 -1.52 0.17 -0.90
C ALA A 14 -2.81 -0.35 -0.20
N PHE A 15 -3.16 0.20 0.96
CA PHE A 15 -4.25 -0.28 1.82
C PHE A 15 -5.28 0.80 2.12
N LEU A 16 -4.88 2.06 2.15
CA LEU A 16 -5.67 3.22 2.55
C LEU A 16 -6.23 3.96 1.32
N SER A 17 -7.51 4.26 1.36
CA SER A 17 -8.19 5.13 0.40
C SER A 17 -9.25 5.99 1.10
N SER A 18 -9.80 6.95 0.38
CA SER A 18 -10.92 7.77 0.87
C SER A 18 -12.19 6.95 1.18
N SER A 19 -12.31 5.72 0.68
CA SER A 19 -13.47 4.86 0.95
C SER A 19 -13.33 4.02 2.23
N ASN A 20 -12.10 3.80 2.73
CA ASN A 20 -11.86 2.95 3.90
C ASN A 20 -11.07 3.63 5.03
N GLY A 21 -10.63 4.87 4.85
CA GLY A 21 -10.03 5.68 5.89
C GLY A 21 -9.94 7.13 5.47
N TYR A 22 -8.94 7.83 5.99
CA TYR A 22 -8.76 9.27 5.81
C TYR A 22 -7.33 9.54 5.34
N PRO A 23 -7.08 9.54 4.02
CA PRO A 23 -5.77 9.87 3.46
C PRO A 23 -5.43 11.33 3.77
N LEU A 24 -4.35 11.54 4.51
CA LEU A 24 -3.83 12.85 4.90
C LEU A 24 -2.91 13.38 3.81
N ASP A 25 -3.12 14.63 3.42
CA ASP A 25 -2.24 15.32 2.48
C ASP A 25 -0.87 15.58 3.08
N TYR A 26 0.13 15.67 2.20
CA TYR A 26 1.52 15.81 2.58
C TYR A 26 2.27 16.64 1.54
N GLU A 27 3.43 17.14 1.94
CA GLU A 27 4.45 17.67 1.05
C GLU A 27 5.64 16.71 1.03
N GLU A 28 6.21 16.46 -0.15
CA GLU A 28 7.43 15.67 -0.23
C GLU A 28 8.63 16.54 0.11
N VAL A 29 9.36 16.17 1.15
CA VAL A 29 10.58 16.84 1.60
C VAL A 29 11.76 15.88 1.50
N ASP A 30 12.99 16.42 1.47
CA ASP A 30 14.17 15.57 1.54
C ASP A 30 14.26 14.90 2.92
N ALA A 31 14.67 13.64 2.94
CA ALA A 31 14.89 12.93 4.20
C ALA A 31 15.94 13.67 5.04
N ALA A 32 15.75 13.68 6.36
CA ALA A 32 16.66 14.38 7.26
C ALA A 32 18.11 13.88 7.09
N GLU A 33 19.06 14.82 7.09
CA GLU A 33 20.47 14.55 6.78
C GLU A 33 21.08 13.51 7.73
N GLU A 34 20.58 13.44 8.97
CA GLU A 34 21.02 12.49 10.00
C GLU A 34 20.75 11.02 9.62
N VAL A 35 19.87 10.77 8.65
CA VAL A 35 19.46 9.42 8.27
C VAL A 35 20.39 8.81 7.22
N ASN A 36 21.35 9.58 6.67
CA ASN A 36 22.32 9.14 5.65
C ASN A 36 21.68 8.26 4.56
N LEU A 37 20.56 8.73 4.01
CA LEU A 37 19.80 8.09 2.96
C LEU A 37 19.70 9.03 1.74
N PRO A 38 20.77 9.13 0.92
CA PRO A 38 20.81 10.06 -0.22
C PRO A 38 19.69 9.77 -1.22
N GLY A 39 18.95 10.82 -1.61
CA GLY A 39 17.85 10.73 -2.56
C GLY A 39 16.53 10.19 -1.98
N HIS A 40 16.49 9.86 -0.69
CA HIS A 40 15.23 9.51 -0.03
C HIS A 40 14.40 10.75 0.28
N ARG A 41 13.08 10.59 0.17
CA ARG A 41 12.08 11.63 0.42
C ARG A 41 11.19 11.20 1.59
N TRP A 42 10.69 12.18 2.33
CA TRP A 42 9.69 12.02 3.39
C TRP A 42 8.40 12.73 3.03
N ALA A 43 7.29 12.23 3.57
CA ALA A 43 5.99 12.86 3.46
C ALA A 43 5.73 13.71 4.71
N GLU A 44 6.02 15.01 4.62
CA GLU A 44 5.72 15.98 5.68
C GLU A 44 4.20 16.18 5.76
N PRO A 45 3.54 15.79 6.87
CA PRO A 45 2.08 15.82 6.95
C PRO A 45 1.53 17.25 6.97
N SER A 46 0.47 17.50 6.21
CA SER A 46 -0.24 18.79 6.28
C SER A 46 -0.89 18.98 7.65
N LEU A 47 -0.35 19.88 8.47
CA LEU A 47 -0.89 20.19 9.78
C LEU A 47 -2.34 20.69 9.71
N MET A 48 -2.67 21.51 8.69
CA MET A 48 -4.02 22.04 8.52
C MET A 48 -5.02 20.93 8.20
N HIS A 49 -4.69 20.05 7.23
CA HIS A 49 -5.57 18.96 6.86
C HIS A 49 -5.70 17.92 7.99
N LEU A 50 -4.63 17.61 8.72
CA LEU A 50 -4.69 16.72 9.87
C LEU A 50 -5.68 17.22 10.93
N ARG A 51 -5.64 18.52 11.26
CA ARG A 51 -6.60 19.12 12.21
C ARG A 51 -8.04 18.99 11.74
N GLN A 52 -8.29 19.18 10.44
CA GLN A 52 -9.61 19.02 9.84
C GLN A 52 -10.09 17.57 9.93
N LEU A 53 -9.25 16.59 9.55
CA LEU A 53 -9.59 15.17 9.63
C LEU A 53 -9.84 14.69 11.05
N MET A 54 -9.00 15.10 12.01
CA MET A 54 -9.19 14.75 13.42
C MET A 54 -10.53 15.27 13.96
N ARG A 55 -10.89 16.52 13.62
CA ARG A 55 -12.18 17.10 13.99
C ARG A 55 -13.34 16.37 13.30
N HIS A 56 -13.21 16.11 11.99
CA HIS A 56 -14.21 15.37 11.22
C HIS A 56 -14.51 14.01 11.85
N VAL A 57 -13.47 13.24 12.19
CA VAL A 57 -13.63 11.92 12.84
C VAL A 57 -14.30 12.02 14.21
N PHE A 58 -14.00 13.06 14.98
CA PHE A 58 -14.61 13.29 16.29
C PHE A 58 -16.09 13.65 16.19
N GLU A 59 -16.46 14.48 15.21
CA GLU A 59 -17.82 14.98 14.97
C GLU A 59 -18.69 13.94 14.23
N HIS A 60 -18.11 13.11 13.36
CA HIS A 60 -18.81 12.13 12.51
C HIS A 60 -18.46 10.67 12.87
N ARG A 61 -18.72 10.30 14.13
CA ARG A 61 -18.27 9.01 14.70
C ARG A 61 -18.82 7.77 13.99
N GLU A 62 -20.08 7.81 13.56
CA GLU A 62 -20.70 6.67 12.86
C GLU A 62 -20.07 6.44 11.48
N GLU A 63 -19.82 7.52 10.72
CA GLU A 63 -19.08 7.45 9.47
C GLU A 63 -17.67 6.87 9.69
N ALA A 64 -16.96 7.38 10.70
CA ALA A 64 -15.62 6.90 11.02
C ALA A 64 -15.60 5.42 11.43
N ARG A 65 -16.62 4.96 12.19
CA ARG A 65 -16.80 3.54 12.54
C ARG A 65 -17.04 2.69 11.29
N ALA A 66 -17.88 3.16 10.37
CA ALA A 66 -18.18 2.47 9.12
C ALA A 66 -16.95 2.37 8.20
N ARG A 67 -16.15 3.43 8.09
CA ARG A 67 -14.87 3.41 7.37
C ARG A 67 -13.90 2.40 7.99
N GLY A 68 -13.74 2.41 9.31
CA GLY A 68 -12.90 1.44 10.02
C GLY A 68 -13.34 -0.01 9.81
N ALA A 69 -14.66 -0.28 9.79
CA ALA A 69 -15.19 -1.60 9.45
C ALA A 69 -14.84 -2.00 8.00
N THR A 70 -14.97 -1.06 7.06
CA THR A 70 -14.61 -1.25 5.66
C THR A 70 -13.11 -1.56 5.49
N ALA A 71 -12.23 -0.85 6.20
CA ALA A 71 -10.80 -1.12 6.21
C ALA A 71 -10.49 -2.54 6.71
N ARG A 72 -11.13 -2.98 7.81
CA ARG A 72 -10.96 -4.33 8.34
C ARG A 72 -11.33 -5.40 7.31
N VAL A 73 -12.46 -5.24 6.64
CA VAL A 73 -12.90 -6.16 5.58
C VAL A 73 -11.92 -6.16 4.40
N HIS A 74 -11.44 -4.99 3.98
CA HIS A 74 -10.45 -4.86 2.91
C HIS A 74 -9.18 -5.64 3.26
N MET A 75 -8.62 -5.41 4.45
CA MET A 75 -7.40 -6.08 4.91
C MET A 75 -7.56 -7.60 4.95
N GLN A 76 -8.67 -8.10 5.49
CA GLN A 76 -8.93 -9.54 5.56
C GLN A 76 -9.06 -10.18 4.16
N LYS A 77 -9.73 -9.50 3.23
CA LYS A 77 -9.96 -10.03 1.88
C LYS A 77 -8.70 -10.01 1.01
N ARG A 78 -7.89 -8.96 1.09
CA ARG A 78 -6.79 -8.74 0.13
C ARG A 78 -5.40 -8.97 0.70
N PHE A 79 -5.25 -8.88 2.02
CA PHE A 79 -3.94 -8.84 2.67
C PHE A 79 -3.85 -9.80 3.87
N SER A 80 -4.77 -10.76 3.97
CA SER A 80 -4.59 -11.89 4.88
C SER A 80 -3.40 -12.75 4.43
N PRO A 81 -2.76 -13.50 5.34
CA PRO A 81 -1.65 -14.38 4.98
C PRO A 81 -1.99 -15.35 3.84
N SER A 82 -3.22 -15.88 3.80
CA SER A 82 -3.68 -16.76 2.72
C SER A 82 -3.81 -16.03 1.38
N ALA A 83 -4.42 -14.84 1.36
CA ALA A 83 -4.54 -14.03 0.14
C ALA A 83 -3.18 -13.63 -0.42
N LEU A 84 -2.23 -13.28 0.45
CA LEU A 84 -0.86 -12.95 0.05
C LEU A 84 -0.11 -14.18 -0.45
N ALA A 85 -0.22 -15.32 0.23
CA ALA A 85 0.41 -16.57 -0.20
C ALA A 85 -0.06 -16.97 -1.60
N GLU A 86 -1.37 -16.90 -1.87
CA GLU A 86 -1.94 -17.18 -3.18
C GLU A 86 -1.36 -16.26 -4.28
N GLN A 87 -1.25 -14.95 -4.01
CA GLN A 87 -0.68 -14.00 -4.95
C GLN A 87 0.80 -14.27 -5.24
N VAL A 88 1.60 -14.52 -4.20
CA VAL A 88 3.04 -14.77 -4.32
C VAL A 88 3.29 -16.09 -5.04
N THR A 89 2.62 -17.18 -4.63
CA THR A 89 2.75 -18.49 -5.29
C THR A 89 2.32 -18.41 -6.75
N GLY A 90 1.22 -17.73 -7.05
CA GLY A 90 0.81 -17.48 -8.42
C GLY A 90 1.90 -16.77 -9.22
N HIS A 91 2.61 -15.80 -8.63
CA HIS A 91 3.70 -15.10 -9.31
C HIS A 91 4.92 -15.98 -9.57
N LEU A 92 5.31 -16.81 -8.60
CA LEU A 92 6.40 -17.75 -8.75
C LEU A 92 6.13 -18.75 -9.89
N LEU A 93 4.92 -19.30 -9.96
CA LEU A 93 4.53 -20.23 -11.02
C LEU A 93 4.60 -19.57 -12.41
N ARG A 94 4.07 -18.34 -12.56
CA ARG A 94 4.18 -17.60 -13.83
C ARG A 94 5.63 -17.37 -14.27
N LEU A 95 6.51 -17.05 -13.31
CA LEU A 95 7.92 -16.85 -13.61
C LEU A 95 8.63 -18.16 -13.99
N GLU A 96 8.28 -19.25 -13.32
CA GLU A 96 8.81 -20.58 -13.63
C GLU A 96 8.42 -21.03 -15.04
N GLU A 97 7.16 -20.83 -15.45
CA GLU A 97 6.68 -21.12 -16.80
C GLU A 97 7.42 -20.28 -17.85
N ALA A 98 7.56 -18.97 -17.60
CA ALA A 98 8.29 -18.07 -18.49
C ALA A 98 9.78 -18.44 -18.62
N ASP A 99 10.41 -18.91 -17.54
CA ASP A 99 11.80 -19.39 -17.59
C ASP A 99 11.94 -20.69 -18.39
N LYS A 100 11.04 -21.67 -18.17
CA LYS A 100 11.01 -22.91 -18.94
C LYS A 100 10.86 -22.65 -20.45
N ALA A 101 9.93 -21.77 -20.83
CA ALA A 101 9.73 -21.39 -22.22
C ALA A 101 10.98 -20.74 -22.85
N ARG A 102 11.64 -19.82 -22.13
CA ARG A 102 12.89 -19.19 -22.58
C ARG A 102 14.02 -20.19 -22.78
N ARG A 103 14.18 -21.16 -21.86
CA ARG A 103 15.19 -22.23 -21.97
C ARG A 103 14.93 -23.13 -23.18
N TYR A 104 13.67 -23.50 -23.41
CA TYR A 104 13.29 -24.30 -24.58
C TYR A 104 13.65 -23.58 -25.89
N MET A 105 13.26 -22.31 -26.03
CA MET A 105 13.55 -21.53 -27.23
C MET A 105 15.05 -21.34 -27.47
N ARG A 106 15.85 -21.15 -26.41
CA ARG A 106 17.31 -21.01 -26.53
C ARG A 106 17.95 -22.30 -27.05
N ARG A 107 17.49 -23.46 -26.58
CA ARG A 107 18.01 -24.77 -27.01
C ARG A 107 17.62 -25.08 -28.47
N ALA A 108 16.36 -24.85 -28.85
CA ALA A 108 15.90 -25.05 -30.22
C ALA A 108 16.68 -24.20 -31.24
N LYS A 109 17.11 -22.99 -30.85
CA LYS A 109 17.91 -22.10 -31.70
C LYS A 109 19.39 -22.48 -31.79
N SER A 110 19.93 -23.25 -30.83
CA SER A 110 21.32 -23.73 -30.88
C SER A 110 21.49 -25.05 -31.64
N GLU A 111 20.39 -25.75 -31.90
CA GLU A 111 20.35 -27.01 -32.67
C GLU A 111 20.10 -26.77 -34.17
N LEU A 112 20.06 -25.50 -34.61
CA LEU A 112 19.77 -25.00 -35.96
C LEU A 112 20.95 -24.20 -36.49
#